data_AF-A0AAW7S017-F1
#
_entry.id   AF-A0AAW7S017-F1
#
_cell.length_a   1.000
_cell.length_b   1.000
_cell.length_c   1.000
_cell.angle_alpha   90.00
_cell.angle_beta   90.00
_cell.angle_gamma   90.00
#
_symmetry.space_group_name_H-M   'P 1'
#
loop_
_entity.id
_entity.type
_entity.pdbx_description
1 polymer ?
#
loop_
_entity_poly.entity_id
_entity_poly.type
_entity_poly.pdbx_seq_one_letter_code
_entity_poly.pdbx_strand_id
1 'polypeptide(L)'
;MSALSETMRGVEYRDARMQAQAERDSQRFDAGYELGMAEAEHEIAGFAKKFKFDPNEPMDARCRRFVAEFIGSCDCCYDELAKAVAEAVGMFDGEV
;
A
#
# COMPACT_ATOMS: atom_id res chain seq x y z
N MET A 1 -23.91 2.01 49.41
CA MET A 1 -22.97 2.02 48.27
C MET A 1 -23.26 3.29 47.47
N SER A 2 -22.24 4.13 47.27
CA SER A 2 -22.38 5.52 46.81
C SER A 2 -22.49 5.61 45.29
N ALA A 3 -23.29 6.55 44.78
CA ALA A 3 -23.49 6.85 43.36
C ALA A 3 -22.17 7.05 42.59
N LEU A 4 -21.10 7.50 43.26
CA LEU A 4 -19.75 7.63 42.69
C LEU A 4 -19.15 6.29 42.22
N SER A 5 -19.49 5.18 42.89
CA SER A 5 -19.01 3.84 42.51
C SER A 5 -19.69 3.32 41.25
N GLU A 6 -20.93 3.73 40.98
CA GLU A 6 -21.66 3.35 39.77
C GLU A 6 -21.20 4.17 38.56
N THR A 7 -20.91 5.46 38.75
CA THR A 7 -20.32 6.30 37.70
C THR A 7 -18.91 5.84 37.32
N MET A 8 -18.05 5.47 38.28
CA MET A 8 -16.70 4.94 37.96
C MET A 8 -16.75 3.64 37.16
N ARG A 9 -17.62 2.68 37.55
CA ARG A 9 -17.82 1.44 36.77
C ARG A 9 -18.37 1.70 35.37
N GLY A 10 -19.25 2.69 35.20
CA GLY A 10 -19.78 3.08 33.90
C GLY A 10 -18.72 3.68 32.97
N VAL A 11 -17.77 4.44 33.52
CA VAL A 11 -16.62 4.99 32.77
C VAL A 11 -15.65 3.88 32.38
N GLU A 12 -15.27 3.01 33.31
CA GLU A 12 -14.39 1.85 33.05
C GLU A 12 -14.95 0.94 31.95
N TYR A 13 -16.26 0.66 31.98
CA TYR A 13 -16.94 -0.13 30.96
C TYR A 13 -16.96 0.54 29.59
N ARG A 14 -17.11 1.87 29.54
CA ARG A 14 -17.06 2.65 28.30
C ARG A 14 -15.65 2.67 27.71
N ASP A 15 -14.63 2.87 28.53
CA ASP A 15 -13.23 2.89 28.11
C ASP A 15 -12.80 1.51 27.58
N ALA A 16 -13.20 0.43 28.27
CA ALA A 16 -12.96 -0.94 27.80
C ALA A 16 -13.61 -1.21 26.43
N ARG A 17 -14.82 -0.69 26.17
CA ARG A 17 -15.47 -0.82 24.86
C ARG A 17 -14.79 -0.01 23.77
N MET A 18 -14.31 1.20 24.08
CA MET A 18 -13.57 2.02 23.12
C MET A 18 -12.22 1.38 22.77
N GLN A 19 -11.51 0.85 23.77
CA GLN A 19 -10.24 0.16 23.56
C GLN A 19 -10.41 -1.10 22.70
N ALA A 20 -11.42 -1.93 22.99
CA ALA A 20 -11.74 -3.10 22.18
C ALA A 20 -12.18 -2.75 20.74
N GLN A 21 -12.74 -1.55 20.53
CA GLN A 21 -13.07 -1.07 19.20
C GLN A 21 -11.83 -0.62 18.43
N ALA A 22 -10.95 0.14 19.07
CA ALA A 22 -9.68 0.56 18.48
C ALA A 22 -8.78 -0.63 18.08
N GLU A 23 -8.73 -1.68 18.91
CA GLU A 23 -8.00 -2.91 18.59
C GLU A 23 -8.58 -3.63 17.37
N ARG A 24 -9.91 -3.71 17.25
CA ARG A 24 -10.57 -4.26 16.06
C ARG A 24 -10.30 -3.44 14.81
N ASP A 25 -10.32 -2.13 14.92
CA ASP A 25 -10.08 -1.24 13.79
C ASP A 25 -8.62 -1.32 13.34
N SER A 26 -7.66 -1.43 14.28
CA SER A 26 -6.26 -1.72 13.98
C SER A 26 -6.08 -3.06 13.26
N GLN A 27 -6.68 -4.14 13.77
CA GLN A 27 -6.60 -5.47 13.12
C GLN A 27 -7.20 -5.48 11.71
N ARG A 28 -8.29 -4.72 11.50
CA ARG A 28 -8.90 -4.57 10.18
C ARG A 28 -8.00 -3.77 9.22
N PHE A 29 -7.32 -2.76 9.72
CA PHE A 29 -6.33 -2.02 8.94
C PHE A 29 -5.17 -2.94 8.53
N ASP A 30 -4.60 -3.68 9.47
CA ASP A 30 -3.49 -4.61 9.20
C ASP A 30 -3.91 -5.68 8.18
N ALA A 31 -5.09 -6.27 8.34
CA ALA A 31 -5.62 -7.24 7.40
C ALA A 31 -5.88 -6.64 5.99
N GLY A 32 -6.35 -5.39 5.93
CA GLY A 32 -6.52 -4.67 4.66
C GLY A 32 -5.18 -4.35 3.99
N TYR A 33 -4.17 -3.98 4.78
CA TYR A 33 -2.82 -3.72 4.31
C TYR A 33 -2.15 -4.99 3.76
N GLU A 34 -2.22 -6.10 4.49
CA GLU A 34 -1.69 -7.39 4.03
C GLU A 34 -2.38 -7.88 2.76
N LEU A 35 -3.71 -7.72 2.66
CA LEU A 35 -4.45 -8.05 1.45
C LEU A 35 -3.99 -7.20 0.26
N GLY A 36 -3.85 -5.89 0.44
CA GLY A 36 -3.37 -4.99 -0.61
C GLY A 36 -1.95 -5.33 -1.06
N MET A 37 -1.07 -5.73 -0.14
CA MET A 37 0.28 -6.22 -0.47
C MET A 37 0.22 -7.51 -1.28
N ALA A 38 -0.61 -8.47 -0.88
CA ALA A 38 -0.76 -9.74 -1.59
C ALA A 38 -1.33 -9.55 -3.02
N GLU A 39 -2.27 -8.62 -3.19
CA GLU A 39 -2.80 -8.26 -4.50
C GLU A 39 -1.73 -7.61 -5.38
N ALA A 40 -0.97 -6.65 -4.84
CA ALA A 40 0.13 -6.01 -5.56
C ALA A 40 1.22 -7.02 -5.99
N GLU A 41 1.59 -7.96 -5.11
CA GLU A 41 2.51 -9.06 -5.45
C GLU A 41 1.95 -9.94 -6.56
N HIS A 42 0.66 -10.27 -6.51
CA HIS A 42 0.01 -11.08 -7.53
C HIS A 42 0.00 -10.39 -8.89
N GLU A 43 -0.25 -9.08 -8.92
CA GLU A 43 -0.22 -8.27 -10.14
C GLU A 43 1.17 -8.21 -10.76
N ILE A 44 2.20 -7.91 -9.96
CA ILE A 44 3.60 -7.89 -10.42
C ILE A 44 4.00 -9.28 -10.95
N ALA A 45 3.69 -10.35 -10.22
CA ALA A 45 3.99 -11.72 -10.64
C ALA A 45 3.24 -12.11 -11.93
N GLY A 46 1.98 -11.68 -12.06
CA GLY A 46 1.17 -11.87 -13.25
C GLY A 46 1.73 -11.13 -14.46
N PHE A 47 2.19 -9.90 -14.26
CA PHE A 47 2.85 -9.09 -15.29
C PHE A 47 4.19 -9.71 -15.71
N ALA A 48 5.03 -10.12 -14.75
CA ALA A 48 6.32 -10.74 -15.01
C ALA A 48 6.25 -12.01 -15.86
N LYS A 49 5.20 -12.83 -15.67
CA LYS A 49 4.96 -14.01 -16.51
C LYS A 49 4.63 -13.69 -17.97
N LYS A 50 4.05 -12.50 -18.23
CA LYS A 50 3.65 -12.05 -19.57
C LYS A 50 4.73 -11.22 -20.25
N PHE A 51 5.64 -10.63 -19.47
CA PHE A 51 6.73 -9.81 -19.98
C PHE A 51 7.64 -10.62 -20.91
N LYS A 52 7.79 -10.15 -22.15
CA LYS A 52 8.62 -10.83 -23.15
C LYS A 52 10.07 -10.39 -23.03
N PHE A 53 10.91 -11.34 -22.67
CA PHE A 53 12.36 -11.21 -22.64
C PHE A 53 12.92 -11.24 -24.07
N ASP A 54 13.75 -10.25 -24.42
CA ASP A 54 14.63 -10.32 -25.59
C ASP A 54 16.03 -10.79 -25.15
N PRO A 55 16.55 -11.92 -25.67
CA PRO A 55 17.89 -12.42 -25.34
C PRO A 55 19.04 -11.48 -25.73
N ASN A 56 18.83 -10.58 -26.69
CA ASN A 56 19.85 -9.65 -27.16
C ASN A 56 19.85 -8.33 -26.37
N GLU A 57 18.87 -8.14 -25.49
CA GLU A 57 18.75 -6.94 -24.66
C GLU A 57 19.71 -7.01 -23.45
N PRO A 58 20.52 -5.96 -23.22
CA PRO A 58 21.32 -5.84 -22.00
C PRO A 58 20.44 -5.86 -20.75
N MET A 59 20.92 -6.44 -19.65
CA MET A 59 20.13 -6.59 -18.42
C MET A 59 19.58 -5.24 -17.91
N ASP A 60 20.39 -4.19 -17.93
CA ASP A 60 19.97 -2.85 -17.48
C ASP A 60 18.80 -2.29 -18.32
N ALA A 61 18.89 -2.43 -19.64
CA ALA A 61 17.82 -2.01 -20.56
C ALA A 61 16.52 -2.79 -20.30
N ARG A 62 16.64 -4.10 -20.06
CA ARG A 62 15.51 -4.96 -19.73
C ARG A 62 14.83 -4.57 -18.42
N CYS A 63 15.61 -4.27 -17.39
CA CYS A 63 15.06 -3.82 -16.10
C CYS A 63 14.30 -2.50 -16.25
N ARG A 64 14.86 -1.53 -16.96
CA ARG A 64 14.20 -0.24 -17.23
C ARG A 64 12.90 -0.43 -18.02
N ARG A 65 12.92 -1.27 -19.05
CA ARG A 65 11.73 -1.57 -19.87
C ARG A 65 10.65 -2.27 -19.05
N PHE A 66 11.01 -3.25 -18.23
CA PHE A 66 10.08 -3.93 -17.34
C PHE A 66 9.35 -2.95 -16.42
N VAL A 67 10.10 -2.07 -15.75
CA VAL A 67 9.53 -1.06 -14.83
C VAL A 67 8.60 -0.10 -15.59
N ALA A 68 9.02 0.39 -16.75
CA ALA A 68 8.20 1.31 -17.55
C ALA A 68 6.90 0.67 -18.05
N GLU A 69 6.96 -0.56 -18.58
CA GLU A 69 5.77 -1.29 -19.06
C GLU A 69 4.85 -1.67 -17.89
N PHE A 70 5.41 -2.02 -16.71
CA PHE A 70 4.61 -2.31 -15.51
C PHE A 70 3.86 -1.06 -15.03
N ILE A 71 4.54 0.08 -14.88
CA ILE A 71 3.91 1.35 -14.47
C ILE A 71 2.82 1.74 -15.47
N GLY A 72 3.08 1.65 -16.77
CA GLY A 72 2.07 1.92 -17.80
C GLY A 72 0.89 0.95 -17.80
N SER A 73 1.04 -0.26 -17.23
CA SER A 73 -0.08 -1.19 -17.06
C SER A 73 -0.96 -0.87 -15.85
N CYS A 74 -0.45 -0.10 -14.88
CA CYS A 74 -1.17 0.36 -13.69
C CYS A 74 -1.98 1.66 -13.93
N ASP A 75 -1.94 2.22 -15.14
CA ASP A 75 -2.31 3.60 -15.51
C ASP A 75 -3.81 3.95 -15.41
N CYS A 76 -4.64 3.14 -14.73
CA CYS A 76 -6.02 3.51 -14.42
C CYS A 76 -6.23 4.07 -13.01
N CYS A 77 -5.27 3.88 -12.08
CA CYS A 77 -5.44 4.25 -10.67
C CYS A 77 -4.21 4.89 -9.99
N TYR A 78 -3.09 5.08 -10.70
CA TYR A 78 -1.78 5.27 -10.07
C TYR A 78 -0.99 6.51 -10.55
N ASP A 79 -1.68 7.61 -10.87
CA ASP A 79 -1.05 8.93 -11.12
C ASP A 79 -0.05 9.33 -10.03
N GLU A 80 -0.35 8.98 -8.77
CA GLU A 80 0.54 9.24 -7.64
C GLU A 80 1.80 8.36 -7.66
N LEU A 81 1.70 7.11 -8.12
CA LEU A 81 2.85 6.22 -8.28
C LEU A 81 3.75 6.71 -9.40
N ALA A 82 3.18 7.13 -10.53
CA ALA A 82 3.92 7.70 -11.65
C ALA A 82 4.70 8.95 -11.23
N LYS A 83 4.08 9.85 -10.44
CA LYS A 83 4.74 11.02 -9.85
C LYS A 83 5.86 10.64 -8.89
N ALA A 84 5.61 9.73 -7.94
CA ALA A 84 6.61 9.30 -6.96
C ALA A 84 7.83 8.63 -7.61
N VAL A 85 7.62 7.80 -8.64
CA VAL A 85 8.72 7.19 -9.41
C VAL A 85 9.51 8.27 -10.14
N ALA A 86 8.85 9.18 -10.84
CA ALA A 86 9.51 10.26 -11.58
C ALA A 86 10.33 11.19 -10.68
N GLU A 87 9.85 11.48 -9.47
CA GLU A 87 10.62 12.18 -8.43
C GLU A 87 11.85 11.37 -7.99
N ALA A 88 11.67 10.08 -7.67
CA ALA A 88 12.75 9.22 -7.20
C ALA A 88 13.86 8.98 -8.25
N VAL A 89 13.53 8.96 -9.54
CA VAL A 89 14.51 8.81 -10.63
C VAL A 89 15.09 10.15 -11.13
N GLY A 90 14.72 11.27 -10.52
CA GLY A 90 15.22 12.60 -10.87
C GLY A 90 14.75 13.10 -12.23
N MET A 91 13.62 12.59 -12.75
CA MET A 91 13.04 13.06 -14.02
C MET A 91 12.42 14.47 -13.90
N PHE A 92 12.23 14.98 -12.69
CA PHE A 92 11.75 16.34 -12.40
C PHE A 92 12.85 17.32 -11.97
N ASP A 93 14.11 17.08 -12.33
CA ASP A 93 15.13 18.13 -12.25
C ASP A 93 15.03 19.06 -13.48
N GLY A 94 14.08 20.00 -13.42
CA GLY A 94 14.07 21.18 -14.28
C GLY A 94 12.71 21.58 -14.84
N GLU A 95 12.03 22.51 -14.16
CA GLU A 95 11.79 23.88 -14.64
C GLU A 95 10.97 24.68 -13.60
N VAL A 96 11.67 25.64 -12.94
CA VAL A 96 11.22 26.84 -12.18
C VAL A 96 10.17 26.69 -11.08
#